data_AF-A0A8S3YSM4-F1
#
_entry.id   AF-A0A8S3YSM4-F1
#
_cell.length_a   1.000
_cell.length_b   1.000
_cell.length_c   1.000
_cell.angle_alpha   90.00
_cell.angle_beta   90.00
_cell.angle_gamma   90.00
#
_symmetry.space_group_name_H-M   'P 1'
#
loop_
_entity.id
_entity.type
_entity.pdbx_description
1 polymer ?
#
loop_
_entity_poly.entity_id
_entity_poly.type
_entity_poly.pdbx_seq_one_letter_code
_entity_poly.pdbx_strand_id
1 'polypeptide(L)'
;AEIWSVFIAMLKKSRRNLHACTEVGLIGRALVLLREADEVTADLLIDMLGVLASYSITVKELKDMFALLKARSGVWQRHSTKLISVLRHMPQRQGPDEFFSFPGKKGSHIALPPIKTWPYQNGWTFSCWIRLDPVTG
;
A
#
# COMPACT_ATOMS: atom_id res chain seq x y z
N ALA A 1 -9.81 -14.86 -14.13
CA ALA A 1 -9.32 -13.57 -14.66
C ALA A 1 -10.23 -12.40 -14.26
N GLU A 2 -11.53 -12.44 -14.56
CA GLU A 2 -12.45 -11.31 -14.35
C GLU A 2 -12.49 -10.77 -12.91
N ILE A 3 -12.57 -11.64 -11.90
CA ILE A 3 -12.59 -11.24 -10.48
C ILE A 3 -11.34 -10.44 -10.09
N TRP A 4 -10.17 -10.86 -10.55
CA TRP A 4 -8.90 -10.17 -10.25
C TRP A 4 -8.86 -8.78 -10.88
N SER A 5 -9.27 -8.66 -12.14
CA SER A 5 -9.32 -7.36 -12.83
C SER A 5 -10.29 -6.39 -12.14
N VAL A 6 -11.47 -6.87 -11.73
CA VAL A 6 -12.43 -6.07 -10.97
C VAL A 6 -11.86 -5.66 -9.61
N PHE A 7 -11.21 -6.58 -8.90
CA PHE A 7 -10.58 -6.30 -7.62
C PHE A 7 -9.48 -5.23 -7.75
N ILE A 8 -8.60 -5.33 -8.75
CA ILE A 8 -7.57 -4.33 -9.04
C ILE A 8 -8.21 -2.96 -9.32
N ALA A 9 -9.29 -2.91 -10.10
CA ALA A 9 -10.01 -1.67 -10.38
C ALA A 9 -10.61 -1.05 -9.09
N MET A 10 -11.13 -1.86 -8.17
CA MET A 10 -11.60 -1.41 -6.86
C MET A 10 -10.46 -0.85 -5.99
N LEU A 11 -9.28 -1.47 -6.03
CA LEU A 11 -8.10 -1.01 -5.30
C LEU A 11 -7.59 0.33 -5.86
N LYS A 12 -7.48 0.47 -7.19
CA LYS A 12 -7.02 1.71 -7.85
C LYS A 12 -7.91 2.92 -7.51
N LYS A 13 -9.18 2.71 -7.18
CA LYS A 13 -10.16 3.78 -6.88
C LYS A 13 -10.33 4.10 -5.40
N SER A 14 -9.92 3.21 -4.47
CA SER A 14 -10.26 3.34 -3.05
C SER A 14 -9.04 3.21 -2.14
N ARG A 15 -8.60 4.33 -1.57
CA ARG A 15 -7.57 4.36 -0.52
C ARG A 15 -7.97 3.57 0.73
N ARG A 16 -9.27 3.53 1.05
CA ARG A 16 -9.80 2.71 2.16
C ARG A 16 -9.59 1.22 1.90
N ASN A 17 -9.83 0.76 0.66
CA ASN A 17 -9.59 -0.63 0.29
C ASN A 17 -8.09 -0.97 0.32
N LEU A 18 -7.25 -0.07 -0.19
CA LEU A 18 -5.79 -0.22 -0.13
C LEU A 18 -5.30 -0.34 1.32
N HIS A 19 -5.78 0.54 2.21
CA HIS A 19 -5.45 0.49 3.62
C HIS A 19 -5.89 -0.83 4.27
N ALA A 20 -7.13 -1.27 4.01
CA ALA A 20 -7.63 -2.55 4.52
C ALA A 20 -6.78 -3.75 4.02
N CYS A 21 -6.26 -3.68 2.79
CA CYS A 21 -5.37 -4.69 2.24
C CYS A 21 -3.99 -4.68 2.92
N THR A 22 -3.47 -3.51 3.28
CA THR A 22 -2.23 -3.39 4.06
C THR A 22 -2.40 -3.99 5.46
N GLU A 23 -3.50 -3.71 6.15
CA GLU A 23 -3.79 -4.25 7.50
C GLU A 23 -3.80 -5.78 7.54
N VAL A 24 -4.24 -6.45 6.48
CA VAL A 24 -4.26 -7.92 6.40
C VAL A 24 -2.96 -8.52 5.85
N GLY A 25 -1.99 -7.69 5.46
CA GLY A 25 -0.72 -8.11 4.86
C GLY A 25 -0.90 -8.72 3.47
N LEU A 26 -1.75 -8.13 2.62
CA LEU A 26 -2.10 -8.70 1.33
C LEU A 26 -0.89 -8.86 0.40
N ILE A 27 0.11 -7.97 0.44
CA ILE A 27 1.33 -8.07 -0.37
C ILE A 27 2.04 -9.40 -0.09
N GLY A 28 2.29 -9.71 1.18
CA GLY A 28 2.94 -10.98 1.56
C GLY A 28 2.18 -12.21 1.05
N ARG A 29 0.84 -12.20 1.16
CA ARG A 29 0.00 -13.31 0.64
C ARG A 29 0.05 -13.41 -0.88
N ALA A 30 0.00 -12.28 -1.59
CA ALA A 30 0.08 -12.24 -3.04
C ALA A 30 1.45 -12.72 -3.55
N LEU A 31 2.54 -12.41 -2.85
CA LEU A 31 3.88 -12.92 -3.17
C LEU A 31 3.98 -14.45 -3.02
N VAL A 32 3.30 -15.04 -2.03
CA VAL A 32 3.21 -16.51 -1.91
C VAL A 32 2.45 -17.10 -3.09
N LEU A 33 1.27 -16.54 -3.42
CA LEU A 33 0.46 -17.01 -4.55
C LEU A 33 1.17 -16.89 -5.89
N LEU A 34 1.96 -15.83 -6.08
CA LEU A 34 2.70 -15.59 -7.32
C LEU A 34 3.64 -16.75 -7.67
N ARG A 35 4.19 -17.47 -6.69
CA ARG A 35 5.14 -18.56 -6.91
C ARG A 35 4.53 -19.73 -7.68
N GLU A 36 3.23 -19.95 -7.54
CA GLU A 36 2.51 -21.08 -8.12
C GLU A 36 1.55 -20.66 -9.25
N ALA A 37 1.40 -19.36 -9.49
CA ALA A 37 0.49 -18.82 -10.49
C ALA A 37 0.87 -19.22 -11.93
N ASP A 38 -0.15 -19.48 -12.75
CA ASP A 38 -0.02 -19.51 -14.20
C ASP A 38 0.29 -18.11 -14.77
N GLU A 39 0.64 -18.02 -16.05
CA GLU A 39 1.05 -16.76 -16.68
C GLU A 39 0.01 -15.64 -16.56
N VAL A 40 -1.27 -15.95 -16.78
CA VAL A 40 -2.36 -14.96 -16.78
C VAL A 40 -2.62 -14.48 -15.36
N THR A 41 -2.68 -15.40 -14.40
CA THR A 41 -2.85 -15.04 -12.98
C THR A 41 -1.65 -14.26 -12.46
N ALA A 42 -0.44 -14.61 -12.88
CA ALA A 42 0.77 -13.89 -12.50
C ALA A 42 0.74 -12.43 -12.98
N ASP A 43 0.34 -12.17 -14.23
CA ASP A 43 0.24 -10.79 -14.73
C ASP A 43 -0.74 -9.94 -13.91
N LEU A 44 -1.87 -10.52 -13.53
CA LEU A 44 -2.87 -9.86 -12.68
C LEU A 44 -2.35 -9.62 -11.25
N LEU A 45 -1.65 -10.59 -10.66
CA LEU A 45 -1.02 -10.43 -9.35
C LEU A 45 0.08 -9.36 -9.38
N ILE A 46 0.83 -9.26 -10.46
CA ILE A 46 1.88 -8.24 -10.64
C ILE A 46 1.28 -6.83 -10.73
N ASP A 47 0.20 -6.63 -11.50
CA ASP A 47 -0.52 -5.33 -11.54
C ASP A 47 -1.06 -4.98 -10.15
N MET A 48 -1.70 -5.94 -9.47
CA MET A 48 -2.21 -5.75 -8.10
C MET A 48 -1.10 -5.39 -7.11
N LEU A 49 0.04 -6.10 -7.14
CA LEU A 49 1.21 -5.82 -6.31
C LEU A 49 1.77 -4.42 -6.57
N GLY A 50 1.78 -3.97 -7.84
CA GLY A 50 2.16 -2.60 -8.20
C GLY A 50 1.28 -1.54 -7.53
N VAL A 51 -0.04 -1.74 -7.56
CA VAL A 51 -1.01 -0.84 -6.90
C VAL A 51 -0.82 -0.85 -5.38
N LEU A 52 -0.68 -2.02 -4.76
CA LEU A 52 -0.54 -2.13 -3.32
C LEU A 52 0.79 -1.53 -2.83
N ALA A 53 1.89 -1.87 -3.49
CA ALA A 53 3.22 -1.44 -3.06
C ALA A 53 3.50 0.04 -3.34
N SER A 54 2.87 0.62 -4.37
CA SER A 54 2.87 2.09 -4.55
C SER A 54 2.06 2.79 -3.46
N TYR A 55 1.01 2.17 -2.92
CA TYR A 55 0.30 2.73 -1.77
C TYR A 55 1.12 2.63 -0.47
N SER A 56 1.53 1.42 -0.08
CA SER A 56 2.32 1.17 1.12
C SER A 56 3.02 -0.18 1.04
N ILE A 57 4.28 -0.22 1.51
CA ILE A 57 5.05 -1.46 1.62
C ILE A 57 5.91 -1.41 2.87
N THR A 58 5.92 -2.51 3.63
CA THR A 58 6.78 -2.65 4.80
C THR A 58 8.17 -3.17 4.42
N VAL A 59 9.15 -2.95 5.30
CA VAL A 59 10.51 -3.50 5.14
C VAL A 59 10.47 -5.03 5.00
N LYS A 60 9.57 -5.71 5.72
CA LYS A 60 9.40 -7.17 5.65
C LYS A 60 8.93 -7.60 4.26
N GLU A 61 7.85 -7.01 3.76
CA GLU A 61 7.31 -7.34 2.43
C GLU A 61 8.30 -7.03 1.31
N LEU A 62 9.06 -5.93 1.44
CA LEU A 62 10.12 -5.60 0.50
C LEU A 62 11.24 -6.66 0.49
N LYS A 63 11.65 -7.14 1.67
CA LYS A 63 12.63 -8.24 1.77
C LYS A 63 12.09 -9.53 1.16
N ASP A 64 10.82 -9.86 1.40
CA ASP A 64 10.16 -11.04 0.82
C ASP A 64 10.13 -10.96 -0.71
N MET A 65 9.88 -9.76 -1.26
CA MET A 65 9.93 -9.51 -2.70
C MET A 65 11.34 -9.71 -3.28
N PHE A 66 12.36 -9.15 -2.64
CA PHE A 66 13.75 -9.36 -3.05
C PHE A 66 14.20 -10.82 -2.95
N ALA A 67 13.64 -11.59 -2.02
CA ALA A 67 13.92 -13.02 -1.90
C ALA A 67 13.43 -13.82 -3.12
N LEU A 68 12.35 -13.38 -3.79
CA LEU A 68 11.89 -13.96 -5.04
C LEU A 68 12.77 -13.56 -6.22
N LEU A 69 13.27 -12.32 -6.24
CA LEU A 69 14.20 -11.83 -7.28
C LEU A 69 15.58 -12.50 -7.23
N LYS A 70 15.95 -13.13 -6.11
CA LYS A 70 17.23 -13.80 -5.98
C LYS A 70 17.28 -15.07 -6.82
N ALA A 71 18.25 -15.14 -7.73
CA ALA A 71 18.55 -16.34 -8.48
C ALA A 71 18.98 -17.48 -7.53
N ARG A 72 18.46 -18.69 -7.80
CA ARG A 72 18.84 -19.92 -7.10
C ARG A 72 19.55 -20.81 -8.10
N SER A 73 20.76 -21.24 -7.77
CA SER A 73 21.60 -22.05 -8.67
C SER A 73 21.80 -21.41 -10.05
N GLY A 74 21.94 -20.07 -10.10
CA GLY A 74 22.11 -19.31 -11.34
C GLY A 74 20.84 -19.06 -12.15
N VAL A 75 19.69 -19.58 -11.72
CA VAL A 75 18.40 -19.45 -12.43
C VAL A 75 17.45 -18.55 -11.63
N TRP A 76 16.82 -17.61 -12.32
CA TRP A 76 15.80 -16.75 -11.73
C TRP A 76 14.54 -17.57 -11.43
N GLN A 77 13.89 -17.29 -10.30
CA GLN A 77 12.66 -17.97 -9.94
C GLN A 77 11.54 -17.57 -10.92
N ARG A 78 10.51 -18.40 -11.04
CA ARG A 78 9.35 -18.12 -11.89
C ARG A 78 8.78 -16.72 -11.60
N HIS A 79 8.40 -15.99 -12.65
CA HIS A 79 7.82 -14.64 -12.59
C HIS A 79 8.69 -13.53 -11.98
N SER A 80 9.93 -13.83 -11.59
CA SER A 80 10.85 -12.84 -10.98
C SER A 80 11.10 -11.63 -11.89
N THR A 81 11.21 -11.84 -13.20
CA THR A 81 11.38 -10.76 -14.17
C THR A 81 10.17 -9.83 -14.20
N LYS A 82 8.96 -10.37 -14.09
CA LYS A 82 7.72 -9.57 -13.99
C LYS A 82 7.68 -8.77 -12.69
N LEU A 83 8.19 -9.32 -11.59
CA LEU A 83 8.25 -8.67 -10.28
C LEU A 83 9.14 -7.41 -10.26
N ILE A 84 10.12 -7.30 -11.16
CA ILE A 84 10.89 -6.06 -11.36
C ILE A 84 9.96 -4.89 -11.73
N SER A 85 8.90 -5.15 -12.50
CA SER A 85 7.96 -4.09 -12.89
C SER A 85 7.27 -3.46 -11.66
N VAL A 86 7.01 -4.24 -10.61
CA VAL A 86 6.44 -3.75 -9.34
C VAL A 86 7.39 -2.75 -8.68
N LEU A 87 8.70 -3.04 -8.65
CA LEU A 87 9.72 -2.12 -8.12
C LEU A 87 9.74 -0.77 -8.85
N ARG A 88 9.44 -0.77 -10.16
CA ARG A 88 9.32 0.47 -10.94
C ARG A 88 8.07 1.30 -10.58
N HIS A 89 6.99 0.65 -10.16
CA HIS A 89 5.74 1.33 -9.76
C HIS A 89 5.80 1.90 -8.34
N MET A 90 6.53 1.26 -7.41
CA MET A 90 6.65 1.73 -6.02
C MET A 90 7.01 3.22 -5.86
N PRO A 91 8.02 3.78 -6.57
CA PRO A 91 8.38 5.18 -6.42
C PRO A 91 7.38 6.14 -7.07
N GLN A 92 6.45 5.66 -7.90
CA GLN A 92 5.43 6.48 -8.57
C GLN A 92 4.23 6.75 -7.65
N ARG A 93 4.52 7.05 -6.38
CA ARG A 93 3.55 7.37 -5.36
C ARG A 93 2.77 8.64 -5.71
N GLN A 94 1.45 8.53 -5.75
CA GLN A 94 0.57 9.69 -5.94
C GLN A 94 -0.07 10.12 -4.62
N GLY A 95 0.30 11.30 -4.15
CA GLY A 95 -0.25 11.91 -2.94
C GLY A 95 0.83 12.44 -2.00
N PRO A 96 0.44 12.79 -0.76
CA PRO A 96 1.40 13.21 0.25
C PRO A 96 2.32 12.05 0.65
N ASP A 97 3.58 12.36 0.98
CA ASP A 97 4.56 11.37 1.46
C ASP A 97 4.12 10.71 2.78
N GLU A 98 3.50 11.49 3.66
CA GLU A 98 2.94 11.06 4.94
C GLU A 98 1.55 11.69 5.16
N PHE A 99 0.63 10.93 5.75
CA PHE A 99 -0.71 11.43 6.07
C PHE A 99 -1.28 10.77 7.33
N PHE A 100 -2.13 11.50 8.04
CA PHE A 100 -2.95 10.95 9.12
C PHE A 100 -4.27 10.43 8.53
N SER A 101 -4.63 9.18 8.85
CA SER A 101 -5.91 8.60 8.44
C SER A 101 -6.91 8.62 9.61
N PHE A 102 -8.11 9.14 9.36
CA PHE A 102 -9.20 9.19 10.33
C PHE A 102 -10.37 8.31 9.86
N PRO A 103 -10.29 6.97 10.03
CA PRO A 103 -11.34 6.05 9.55
C PRO A 103 -12.65 6.11 10.34
N GLY A 104 -12.82 7.05 11.27
CA GLY A 104 -14.01 7.18 12.13
C GLY A 104 -14.12 6.11 13.23
N LYS A 105 -13.02 5.41 13.54
CA LYS A 105 -12.98 4.43 14.65
C LYS A 105 -12.60 5.14 15.96
N LYS A 106 -12.85 4.49 17.10
CA LYS A 106 -12.37 4.98 18.41
C LYS A 106 -10.84 5.18 18.33
N GLY A 107 -10.37 6.36 18.73
CA GLY A 107 -8.95 6.73 18.64
C GLY A 107 -8.56 7.51 17.38
N SER A 108 -9.44 7.65 16.39
CA SER A 108 -9.20 8.44 15.18
C SER A 108 -9.42 9.95 15.42
N HIS A 109 -8.54 10.60 16.17
CA HIS A 109 -8.58 12.04 16.42
C HIS A 109 -7.18 12.60 16.66
N ILE A 110 -7.04 13.91 16.46
CA ILE A 110 -5.87 14.66 16.94
C ILE A 110 -6.21 15.14 18.34
N ALA A 111 -5.58 14.55 19.35
CA ALA A 111 -5.73 14.98 20.73
C ALA A 111 -4.75 16.12 21.01
N LEU A 112 -5.27 17.27 21.39
CA LEU A 112 -4.47 18.32 22.00
C LEU A 112 -4.48 18.08 23.53
N PRO A 113 -3.32 18.11 24.20
CA PRO A 113 -3.30 18.02 25.66
C PRO A 113 -4.14 19.18 26.25
N PRO A 114 -4.76 19.00 27.43
CA PRO A 114 -5.60 20.02 28.04
C PRO A 114 -4.84 21.35 28.18
N ILE A 115 -5.29 22.38 27.46
CA ILE A 115 -4.68 23.70 27.49
C ILE A 115 -5.20 24.43 28.72
N LYS A 116 -4.43 24.46 29.80
CA LYS A 116 -4.78 25.21 31.02
C LYS A 116 -4.74 26.73 30.82
N THR A 117 -3.83 27.22 29.98
CA THR A 117 -3.66 28.64 29.62
C THR A 117 -3.06 28.70 28.21
N TRP A 118 -3.47 29.68 27.39
CA TRP A 118 -2.88 29.88 26.07
C TRP A 118 -1.38 30.18 26.21
N PRO A 119 -0.47 29.46 25.52
CA PRO A 119 0.96 29.68 25.67
C PRO A 119 1.32 31.10 25.19
N TYR A 120 2.00 31.86 26.07
CA TYR A 120 2.46 33.22 25.81
C TYR A 120 3.67 33.28 24.88
N GLN A 121 4.36 32.14 24.67
CA GLN A 121 5.37 31.95 23.63
C GLN A 121 4.76 31.33 22.38
N ASN A 122 5.30 31.72 21.21
CA ASN A 122 4.89 31.30 19.87
C ASN A 122 4.29 29.88 19.87
N GLY A 123 2.97 29.82 19.73
CA GLY A 123 2.21 28.59 19.76
C GLY A 123 2.57 27.65 18.61
N TRP A 124 1.96 26.48 18.62
CA TRP A 124 2.08 25.52 17.53
C TRP A 124 1.08 25.88 16.45
N THR A 125 1.57 26.23 15.26
CA THR A 125 0.76 26.32 14.04
C THR A 125 1.15 25.16 13.16
N PHE A 126 0.18 24.37 12.72
CA PHE A 126 0.39 23.44 11.61
C PHE A 126 -0.66 23.72 10.53
N SER A 127 -0.22 23.63 9.29
CA SER A 127 -1.08 23.73 8.12
C SER A 127 -1.04 22.39 7.42
N CYS A 128 -2.20 21.83 7.09
CA CYS A 128 -2.28 20.57 6.36
C CYS A 128 -3.41 20.60 5.33
N TRP A 129 -3.28 19.77 4.31
CA TRP A 129 -4.36 19.52 3.35
C TRP A 129 -5.30 18.47 3.92
N ILE A 130 -6.60 18.79 3.96
CA ILE A 130 -7.64 17.85 4.38
C ILE A 130 -8.26 17.23 3.13
N ARG A 131 -8.32 15.91 3.10
CA ARG A 131 -9.03 15.15 2.06
C ARG A 131 -10.16 14.36 2.70
N LEU A 132 -11.39 14.62 2.25
CA LEU A 132 -12.56 13.82 2.60
C LEU A 132 -12.78 12.78 1.51
N ASP A 133 -12.65 11.49 1.83
CA ASP A 133 -13.03 10.43 0.90
C ASP A 133 -14.56 10.21 0.97
N PRO A 134 -15.27 10.13 -0.17
CA PRO A 134 -16.72 9.94 -0.19
C PRO A 134 -17.11 8.61 0.46
N VAL A 135 -18.27 8.60 1.14
CA VAL A 135 -18.78 7.42 1.88
C VAL A 135 -19.07 6.26 0.91
N THR A 136 -19.57 6.58 -0.28
CA THR A 136 -19.80 5.68 -1.41
C THR A 136 -18.63 5.75 -2.39
N GLY A 137 -17.98 4.61 -2.64
CA GLY A 137 -16.94 4.47 -3.67
C GLY A 137 -17.51 4.34 -5.07
#